data_AF-A0AAW6DSF4-F1
#
_entry.id   AF-A0AAW6DSF4-F1
#
_cell.length_a   1.000
_cell.length_b   1.000
_cell.length_c   1.000
_cell.angle_alpha   90.00
_cell.angle_beta   90.00
_cell.angle_gamma   90.00
#
_symmetry.space_group_name_H-M   'P 1'
#
loop_
_entity.id
_entity.type
_entity.pdbx_description
1 polymer ?
#
loop_
_entity_poly.entity_id
_entity_poly.type
_entity_poly.pdbx_seq_one_letter_code
_entity_poly.pdbx_strand_id
1 'polypeptide(L)'
;MKTKLLKHKKVLIVIGIIIVIFVLFNIFKPQIAKAVLNDDEQHILALVQKVERCAKGSSIGDDFNVYKKVNDYGDSKTICYFVTYEIEDGLITRCSVQHDSSESLSEAQKYIYCDFWGTRKMLKKYDLLKHKRKTIGLDENREWSRSYPYEYIDSTIDAHENKHKEVDRMLGKLNSYLIDDDYEELDISLWKIKLFA
;
A
#
# COMPACT_ATOMS: atom_id res chain seq x y z
N MET A 1 -32.24 8.27 44.63
CA MET A 1 -31.67 7.16 43.82
C MET A 1 -32.14 7.09 42.35
N LYS A 2 -33.29 7.67 41.94
CA LYS A 2 -33.81 7.56 40.55
C LYS A 2 -33.02 8.33 39.47
N THR A 3 -32.40 9.46 39.81
CA THR A 3 -31.69 10.34 38.86
C THR A 3 -30.36 9.77 38.35
N LYS A 4 -29.63 8.98 39.16
CA LYS A 4 -28.41 8.27 38.71
C LYS A 4 -28.74 7.21 37.65
N LEU A 5 -29.83 6.45 37.84
CA LEU A 5 -30.25 5.39 36.91
C LEU A 5 -30.65 5.92 35.51
N LEU A 6 -31.31 7.08 35.47
CA LEU A 6 -31.71 7.74 34.21
C LEU A 6 -30.52 8.29 33.42
N LYS A 7 -29.47 8.80 34.09
CA LYS A 7 -28.22 9.23 33.43
C LYS A 7 -27.52 8.04 32.76
N HIS A 8 -27.44 6.89 33.43
CA HIS A 8 -26.81 5.69 32.85
C HIS A 8 -27.58 5.13 31.65
N LYS A 9 -28.92 5.19 31.64
CA LYS A 9 -29.72 4.79 30.46
C LYS A 9 -29.47 5.69 29.24
N LYS A 10 -29.37 7.01 29.41
CA LYS A 10 -29.03 7.92 28.30
C LYS A 10 -27.62 7.66 27.75
N VAL A 11 -26.65 7.40 28.62
CA VAL A 11 -25.28 7.06 28.23
C VAL A 11 -25.24 5.75 27.43
N LEU A 12 -25.97 4.72 27.85
CA LEU A 12 -26.04 3.44 27.12
C LEU A 12 -26.65 3.60 25.72
N ILE A 13 -27.68 4.43 25.58
CA ILE A 13 -28.29 4.73 24.26
C ILE A 13 -27.27 5.44 23.35
N VAL A 14 -26.55 6.43 23.87
CA VAL A 14 -25.51 7.14 23.10
C VAL A 14 -24.40 6.20 22.66
N ILE A 15 -23.91 5.33 23.55
CA ILE A 15 -22.90 4.31 23.20
C ILE A 15 -23.44 3.38 22.11
N GLY A 16 -24.69 2.93 22.23
CA GLY A 16 -25.33 2.10 21.21
C GLY A 16 -25.39 2.79 19.85
N ILE A 17 -25.75 4.07 19.80
CA ILE A 17 -25.76 4.86 18.55
C ILE A 17 -24.35 4.99 17.97
N ILE A 18 -23.33 5.26 18.79
CA ILE A 18 -21.93 5.37 18.32
C ILE A 18 -21.47 4.05 17.70
N ILE A 19 -21.78 2.91 18.35
CA ILE A 19 -21.46 1.58 17.82
C ILE A 19 -22.15 1.36 16.47
N VAL A 20 -23.45 1.69 16.35
CA VAL A 20 -24.20 1.54 15.10
C VAL A 20 -23.59 2.40 14.00
N ILE A 21 -23.24 3.66 14.29
CA ILE A 21 -22.57 4.55 13.33
C ILE A 21 -21.23 3.96 12.89
N PHE A 22 -20.43 3.45 13.83
CA PHE A 22 -19.13 2.84 13.51
C PHE A 22 -19.27 1.59 12.63
N VAL A 23 -20.28 0.74 12.89
CA VAL A 23 -20.56 -0.43 12.06
C VAL A 23 -21.02 -0.01 10.66
N LEU A 24 -21.95 0.95 10.56
CA LEU A 24 -22.42 1.47 9.27
C LEU A 24 -21.28 2.11 8.48
N PHE A 25 -20.41 2.88 9.14
CA PHE A 25 -19.23 3.46 8.52
C PHE A 25 -18.34 2.38 7.89
N ASN A 26 -18.03 1.30 8.62
CA ASN A 26 -17.22 0.21 8.08
C ASN A 26 -17.89 -0.53 6.91
N ILE A 27 -19.21 -0.70 6.94
CA ILE A 27 -19.98 -1.34 5.85
C ILE A 27 -19.96 -0.46 4.58
N PHE A 28 -20.17 0.85 4.75
CA PHE A 28 -20.23 1.81 3.64
C PHE A 28 -18.89 2.45 3.29
N LYS A 29 -17.80 2.05 3.97
CA LYS A 29 -16.45 2.61 3.80
C LYS A 29 -16.02 2.68 2.32
N PRO A 30 -16.22 1.64 1.48
CA PRO A 30 -15.84 1.71 0.06
C PRO A 30 -16.65 2.73 -0.74
N GLN A 31 -17.96 2.85 -0.49
CA GLN A 31 -18.82 3.82 -1.19
C GLN A 31 -18.51 5.25 -0.75
N ILE A 32 -18.23 5.46 0.55
CA ILE A 32 -17.84 6.75 1.09
C ILE A 32 -16.48 7.16 0.51
N ALA A 33 -15.51 6.24 0.45
CA ALA A 33 -14.20 6.51 -0.14
C ALA A 33 -14.33 7.04 -1.58
N LYS A 34 -15.15 6.40 -2.42
CA LYS A 34 -15.39 6.86 -3.81
C LYS A 34 -16.01 8.25 -3.91
N ALA A 35 -16.76 8.68 -2.91
CA ALA A 35 -17.41 10.00 -2.89
C ALA A 35 -16.51 11.10 -2.29
N VAL A 36 -15.59 10.73 -1.40
CA VAL A 36 -14.75 11.66 -0.63
C VAL A 36 -13.36 11.83 -1.26
N LEU A 37 -12.85 10.79 -1.92
CA LEU A 37 -11.52 10.77 -2.51
C LEU A 37 -11.57 11.23 -3.97
N ASN A 38 -10.64 12.11 -4.35
CA ASN A 38 -10.43 12.43 -5.76
C ASN A 38 -9.79 11.23 -6.50
N ASP A 39 -9.70 11.31 -7.83
CA ASP A 39 -9.23 10.18 -8.65
C ASP A 39 -7.81 9.73 -8.26
N ASP A 40 -6.89 10.68 -8.02
CA ASP A 40 -5.52 10.37 -7.61
C ASP A 40 -5.50 9.69 -6.24
N GLU A 41 -6.24 10.23 -5.26
CA GLU A 41 -6.41 9.66 -3.91
C GLU A 41 -6.99 8.23 -3.96
N GLN A 42 -7.86 7.91 -4.92
CA GLN A 42 -8.39 6.56 -5.10
C GLN A 42 -7.34 5.58 -5.63
N HIS A 43 -6.46 6.02 -6.54
CA HIS A 43 -5.34 5.20 -7.01
C HIS A 43 -4.34 4.95 -5.86
N ILE A 44 -3.99 5.99 -5.11
CA ILE A 44 -3.09 5.88 -3.96
C ILE A 44 -3.67 4.98 -2.87
N LEU A 45 -4.97 5.12 -2.57
CA LEU A 45 -5.66 4.23 -1.65
C LEU A 45 -5.53 2.76 -2.09
N ALA A 46 -5.69 2.47 -3.39
CA ALA A 46 -5.56 1.12 -3.90
C ALA A 46 -4.16 0.53 -3.74
N LEU A 47 -3.11 1.35 -3.93
CA LEU A 47 -1.71 0.98 -3.67
C LEU A 47 -1.51 0.61 -2.20
N VAL A 48 -1.98 1.47 -1.28
CA VAL A 48 -1.89 1.27 0.17
C VAL A 48 -2.68 0.04 0.62
N GLN A 49 -3.89 -0.17 0.11
CA GLN A 49 -4.69 -1.36 0.43
C GLN A 49 -4.01 -2.65 -0.04
N LYS A 50 -3.21 -2.61 -1.12
CA LYS A 50 -2.40 -3.77 -1.49
C LYS A 50 -1.30 -4.03 -0.45
N VAL A 51 -0.62 -2.99 0.03
CA VAL A 51 0.36 -3.14 1.12
C VAL A 51 -0.27 -3.78 2.35
N GLU A 52 -1.41 -3.29 2.83
CA GLU A 52 -2.05 -3.81 4.05
C GLU A 52 -2.52 -5.27 3.89
N ARG A 53 -2.92 -5.67 2.67
CA ARG A 53 -3.23 -7.08 2.39
C ARG A 53 -1.98 -7.97 2.46
N CYS A 54 -0.83 -7.47 2.00
CA CYS A 54 0.44 -8.18 1.97
C CYS A 54 1.12 -8.21 3.35
N ALA A 55 1.17 -7.06 4.03
CA ALA A 55 1.80 -6.83 5.32
C ALA A 55 0.74 -6.62 6.41
N LYS A 56 -0.14 -7.60 6.63
CA LYS A 56 -1.30 -7.47 7.54
C LYS A 56 -0.93 -6.89 8.90
N GLY A 57 -1.69 -5.88 9.33
CA GLY A 57 -1.45 -5.16 10.58
C GLY A 57 -0.31 -4.13 10.49
N SER A 58 0.19 -3.83 9.29
CA SER A 58 1.00 -2.65 9.04
C SER A 58 0.18 -1.38 9.24
N SER A 59 0.86 -0.30 9.64
CA SER A 59 0.31 1.04 9.65
C SER A 59 1.21 1.94 8.80
N ILE A 60 0.60 2.93 8.15
CA ILE A 60 1.32 3.94 7.36
C ILE A 60 2.03 4.89 8.34
N GLY A 61 3.34 5.04 8.19
CA GLY A 61 4.13 6.05 8.89
C GLY A 61 3.76 7.48 8.48
N ASP A 62 4.54 8.45 8.95
CA ASP A 62 4.30 9.85 8.63
C ASP A 62 5.05 10.29 7.36
N ASP A 63 6.17 9.63 7.03
CA ASP A 63 6.88 9.81 5.77
C ASP A 63 6.15 9.10 4.63
N PHE A 64 5.26 9.82 3.96
CA PHE A 64 4.41 9.32 2.89
C PHE A 64 4.55 10.19 1.63
N ASN A 65 5.32 9.71 0.65
CA ASN A 65 5.53 10.43 -0.59
C ASN A 65 4.73 9.79 -1.72
N VAL A 66 4.06 10.63 -2.51
CA VAL A 66 3.25 10.23 -3.65
C VAL A 66 3.75 10.94 -4.89
N TYR A 67 3.91 10.19 -5.96
CA TYR A 67 4.34 10.70 -7.24
C TYR A 67 3.42 10.23 -8.36
N LYS A 68 3.23 11.10 -9.35
CA LYS A 68 2.45 10.82 -10.55
C LYS A 68 3.21 11.26 -11.78
N LYS A 69 3.08 10.49 -12.86
CA LYS A 69 3.49 10.91 -14.20
C LYS A 69 2.45 10.50 -15.21
N VAL A 70 2.17 11.38 -16.15
CA VAL A 70 1.36 11.10 -17.33
C VAL A 70 2.28 11.12 -18.53
N ASN A 71 2.41 9.99 -19.20
CA ASN A 71 3.20 9.85 -20.41
C ASN A 71 2.26 9.83 -21.63
N ASP A 72 2.46 10.76 -22.56
CA ASP A 72 1.70 10.81 -23.80
C ASP A 72 2.41 9.95 -24.88
N TYR A 73 1.68 8.98 -25.44
CA TYR A 73 2.13 8.12 -26.54
C TYR A 73 1.15 8.28 -27.72
N GLY A 74 1.22 9.43 -28.38
CA GLY A 74 0.32 9.79 -29.47
C GLY A 74 -1.13 9.92 -28.99
N ASP A 75 -2.01 9.03 -29.46
CA ASP A 75 -3.43 9.00 -29.09
C ASP A 75 -3.69 8.30 -27.76
N SER A 76 -2.68 7.63 -27.17
CA SER A 76 -2.79 6.94 -25.88
C SER A 76 -2.05 7.68 -24.79
N LYS A 77 -2.55 7.60 -23.56
CA LYS A 77 -1.88 8.14 -22.39
C LYS A 77 -1.69 7.05 -21.36
N THR A 78 -0.51 6.99 -20.79
CA THR A 78 -0.21 6.09 -19.68
C THR A 78 -0.07 6.91 -18.41
N ILE A 79 -0.77 6.51 -17.36
CA ILE A 79 -0.70 7.12 -16.04
C ILE A 79 0.09 6.19 -15.13
N CYS A 80 1.11 6.76 -14.48
CA CYS A 80 1.94 6.06 -13.51
C CYS A 80 1.77 6.72 -12.15
N TYR A 81 1.44 5.94 -11.13
CA TYR A 81 1.49 6.37 -9.73
C TYR A 81 2.56 5.59 -8.98
N PHE A 82 3.24 6.27 -8.08
CA PHE A 82 4.14 5.69 -7.09
C PHE A 82 3.77 6.21 -5.71
N VAL A 83 3.81 5.31 -4.72
CA VAL A 83 3.73 5.67 -3.31
C VAL A 83 4.90 5.01 -2.58
N THR A 84 5.66 5.80 -1.83
CA THR A 84 6.78 5.33 -1.02
C THR A 84 6.57 5.78 0.42
N TYR A 85 6.64 4.86 1.38
CA TYR A 85 6.50 5.21 2.80
C TYR A 85 7.16 4.20 3.75
N GLU A 86 7.41 4.64 4.98
CA GLU A 86 7.80 3.78 6.10
C GLU A 86 6.55 3.15 6.75
N ILE A 87 6.60 1.84 7.00
CA ILE A 87 5.70 1.13 7.93
C ILE A 87 6.34 1.15 9.32
N GLU A 88 5.55 1.38 10.37
CA GLU A 88 5.87 1.61 11.82
C GLU A 88 7.18 1.04 12.42
N ASP A 89 7.73 -0.06 11.92
CA ASP A 89 8.99 -0.62 12.40
C ASP A 89 10.24 -0.21 11.60
N GLY A 90 10.12 0.56 10.52
CA GLY A 90 11.21 0.82 9.58
C GLY A 90 11.27 -0.11 8.38
N LEU A 91 10.18 -0.79 8.08
CA LEU A 91 10.04 -1.47 6.81
C LEU A 91 9.63 -0.43 5.77
N ILE A 92 10.47 -0.18 4.77
CA ILE A 92 10.13 0.71 3.67
C ILE A 92 9.31 -0.07 2.65
N THR A 93 8.27 0.53 2.12
CA THR A 93 7.54 0.00 0.97
C THR A 93 7.45 1.04 -0.14
N ARG A 94 7.49 0.56 -1.37
CA ARG A 94 7.16 1.33 -2.57
C ARG A 94 6.17 0.51 -3.35
N CYS A 95 5.01 1.08 -3.63
CA CYS A 95 4.07 0.48 -4.56
C CYS A 95 3.86 1.39 -5.75
N SER A 96 3.59 0.78 -6.89
CA SER A 96 3.31 1.50 -8.13
C SER A 96 2.22 0.82 -8.93
N VAL A 97 1.58 1.63 -9.75
CA VAL A 97 0.71 1.14 -10.82
C VAL A 97 0.98 1.98 -12.06
N GLN A 98 1.01 1.29 -13.19
CA GLN A 98 1.07 1.89 -14.50
C GLN A 98 -0.08 1.29 -15.31
N HIS A 99 -0.89 2.15 -15.89
CA HIS A 99 -2.07 1.74 -16.64
C HIS A 99 -2.39 2.75 -17.73
N ASP A 100 -3.16 2.33 -18.74
CA ASP A 100 -3.68 3.26 -19.73
C ASP A 100 -4.74 4.16 -19.08
N SER A 101 -4.78 5.43 -19.48
CA SER A 101 -5.79 6.40 -19.03
C SER A 101 -7.23 5.97 -19.32
N SER A 102 -7.44 5.07 -20.28
CA SER A 102 -8.74 4.49 -20.62
C SER A 102 -9.15 3.32 -19.73
N GLU A 103 -8.22 2.73 -18.96
CA GLU A 103 -8.52 1.62 -18.05
C GLU A 103 -9.26 2.10 -16.79
N SER A 104 -10.21 1.30 -16.33
CA SER A 104 -10.85 1.53 -15.03
C SER A 104 -9.88 1.25 -13.88
N LEU A 105 -10.11 1.89 -12.72
CA LEU A 105 -9.32 1.61 -11.51
C LEU A 105 -9.28 0.11 -11.15
N SER A 106 -10.39 -0.62 -11.35
CA SER A 106 -10.44 -2.07 -11.11
C SER A 106 -9.57 -2.90 -12.05
N GLU A 107 -9.33 -2.41 -13.26
CA GLU A 107 -8.41 -3.05 -14.21
C GLU A 107 -6.96 -2.73 -13.85
N ALA A 108 -6.66 -1.45 -13.61
CA ALA A 108 -5.35 -0.97 -13.18
C ALA A 108 -4.85 -1.70 -11.90
N GLN A 109 -5.76 -1.96 -10.95
CA GLN A 109 -5.44 -2.62 -9.68
C GLN A 109 -4.79 -4.01 -9.83
N LYS A 110 -5.02 -4.70 -10.96
CA LYS A 110 -4.42 -6.02 -11.22
C LYS A 110 -2.90 -5.92 -11.45
N TYR A 111 -2.42 -4.75 -11.83
CA TYR A 111 -1.02 -4.49 -12.17
C TYR A 111 -0.27 -3.71 -11.09
N ILE A 112 -0.81 -3.61 -9.88
CA ILE A 112 -0.10 -2.96 -8.78
C ILE A 112 1.12 -3.81 -8.41
N TYR A 113 2.31 -3.22 -8.41
CA TYR A 113 3.53 -3.84 -7.91
C TYR A 113 3.91 -3.23 -6.57
N CYS A 114 4.43 -4.04 -5.66
CA CYS A 114 4.86 -3.60 -4.34
C CYS A 114 6.21 -4.22 -3.97
N ASP A 115 7.16 -3.34 -3.67
CA ASP A 115 8.46 -3.70 -3.18
C ASP A 115 8.54 -3.39 -1.68
N PHE A 116 9.22 -4.27 -0.93
CA PHE A 116 9.42 -4.14 0.51
C PHE A 116 10.90 -4.24 0.84
N TRP A 117 11.44 -3.26 1.58
CA TRP A 117 12.84 -3.25 2.00
C TRP A 117 12.95 -3.17 3.51
N GLY A 118 13.60 -4.17 4.11
CA GLY A 118 13.77 -4.20 5.55
C GLY A 118 14.73 -5.27 6.01
N THR A 119 15.00 -5.28 7.31
CA THR A 119 15.79 -6.35 7.91
C THR A 119 15.04 -7.68 7.85
N ARG A 120 15.77 -8.80 7.98
CA ARG A 120 15.16 -10.14 8.08
C ARG A 120 14.05 -10.22 9.13
N LYS A 121 14.26 -9.56 10.28
CA LYS A 121 13.30 -9.53 11.39
C LYS A 121 12.00 -8.84 10.98
N MET A 122 12.10 -7.70 10.28
CA MET A 122 10.95 -6.94 9.78
C MET A 122 10.18 -7.73 8.72
N LEU A 123 10.88 -8.24 7.71
CA LEU A 123 10.26 -9.05 6.65
C LEU A 123 9.61 -10.31 7.20
N LYS A 124 10.20 -10.93 8.24
CA LYS A 124 9.60 -12.08 8.92
C LYS A 124 8.32 -11.70 9.70
N LYS A 125 8.29 -10.55 10.36
CA LYS A 125 7.13 -10.07 11.14
C LYS A 125 5.87 -10.02 10.27
N TYR A 126 6.02 -9.59 9.01
CA TYR A 126 4.93 -9.41 8.06
C TYR A 126 4.77 -10.58 7.06
N ASP A 127 5.46 -11.71 7.28
CA ASP A 127 5.44 -12.88 6.37
C ASP A 127 5.85 -12.56 4.92
N LEU A 128 6.76 -11.59 4.73
CA LEU A 128 7.23 -11.13 3.42
C LEU A 128 8.44 -11.91 2.90
N LEU A 129 9.13 -12.69 3.75
CA LEU A 129 10.31 -13.46 3.35
C LEU A 129 10.03 -14.49 2.24
N LYS A 130 8.78 -14.93 2.08
CA LYS A 130 8.35 -15.82 0.99
C LYS A 130 8.41 -15.15 -0.38
N HIS A 131 8.31 -13.82 -0.42
CA HIS A 131 8.39 -13.00 -1.63
C HIS A 131 9.81 -12.52 -1.94
N LYS A 132 10.79 -12.85 -1.09
CA LYS A 132 12.18 -12.56 -1.39
C LYS A 132 12.58 -13.38 -2.60
N ARG A 133 12.90 -12.73 -3.72
CA ARG A 133 13.57 -13.42 -4.84
C ARG A 133 14.82 -14.09 -4.30
N LYS A 134 14.80 -15.42 -4.21
CA LYS A 134 16.05 -16.17 -4.14
C LYS A 134 16.73 -15.84 -5.46
N THR A 135 17.85 -15.13 -5.42
CA THR A 135 18.74 -15.07 -6.57
C THR A 135 19.07 -16.51 -6.90
N ILE A 136 18.34 -17.09 -7.86
CA ILE A 136 18.78 -18.30 -8.51
C ILE A 136 20.04 -17.81 -9.21
N GLY A 137 21.20 -18.07 -8.60
CA GLY A 137 22.44 -17.98 -9.34
C GLY A 137 22.20 -18.79 -10.59
N LEU A 138 22.27 -18.14 -11.76
CA LEU A 138 22.28 -18.82 -13.03
C LEU A 138 23.53 -19.69 -13.02
N ASP A 139 23.42 -20.88 -12.41
CA ASP A 139 24.40 -21.94 -12.54
C ASP A 139 24.25 -22.40 -13.98
N GLU A 140 25.13 -21.89 -14.84
CA GLU A 140 25.12 -22.05 -16.31
C GLU A 140 25.08 -23.53 -16.75
N ASN A 141 25.26 -24.47 -15.82
CA ASN A 141 25.33 -25.91 -16.04
C ASN A 141 24.20 -26.73 -15.37
N ARG A 142 23.20 -26.12 -14.73
CA ARG A 142 22.08 -26.90 -14.16
C ARG A 142 20.94 -27.00 -15.17
N GLU A 143 20.73 -28.22 -15.67
CA GLU A 143 19.48 -28.61 -16.33
C GLU A 143 18.29 -28.05 -15.54
N TRP A 144 17.37 -27.40 -16.26
CA TRP A 144 16.11 -26.89 -15.74
C TRP A 144 15.30 -28.04 -15.13
N SER A 145 15.61 -28.44 -13.90
CA SER A 145 14.86 -29.48 -13.20
C SER A 145 13.47 -28.93 -12.95
N ARG A 146 12.48 -29.48 -13.66
CA ARG A 146 11.04 -29.19 -13.59
C ARG A 146 10.40 -29.44 -12.21
N SER A 147 11.20 -29.61 -11.16
CA SER A 147 10.83 -30.05 -9.82
C SER A 147 11.08 -28.99 -8.74
N TYR A 148 11.07 -27.70 -9.08
CA TYR A 148 10.81 -26.70 -8.05
C TYR A 148 9.34 -26.83 -7.65
N PRO A 149 9.02 -26.96 -6.35
CA PRO A 149 7.64 -26.79 -5.91
C PRO A 149 7.24 -25.36 -6.30
N TYR A 150 6.41 -25.23 -7.33
CA TYR A 150 5.78 -23.98 -7.69
C TYR A 150 4.77 -23.65 -6.59
N GLU A 151 5.25 -23.25 -5.42
CA GLU A 151 4.46 -22.37 -4.57
C GLU A 151 4.12 -21.17 -5.45
N TYR A 152 2.83 -20.84 -5.57
CA TYR A 152 2.38 -19.66 -6.30
C TYR A 152 2.96 -18.43 -5.60
N ILE A 153 4.11 -17.96 -6.07
CA ILE A 153 4.71 -16.70 -5.61
C ILE A 153 4.06 -15.61 -6.45
N ASP A 154 3.29 -14.74 -5.79
CA ASP A 154 2.77 -13.52 -6.41
C ASP A 154 3.96 -12.68 -6.91
N SER A 155 4.13 -12.60 -8.23
CA SER A 155 5.23 -11.90 -8.89
C SER A 155 5.09 -10.39 -8.83
N THR A 156 3.97 -9.88 -8.31
CA THR A 156 3.73 -8.45 -8.11
C THR A 156 4.23 -7.94 -6.76
N ILE A 157 4.87 -8.82 -5.97
CA ILE A 157 5.44 -8.50 -4.67
C ILE A 157 6.91 -8.91 -4.65
N ASP A 158 7.80 -8.00 -4.29
CA ASP A 158 9.21 -8.31 -4.03
C ASP A 158 9.63 -7.89 -2.63
N ALA A 159 10.53 -8.66 -2.02
CA ALA A 159 11.05 -8.40 -0.69
C ALA A 159 12.57 -8.42 -0.68
N HIS A 160 13.16 -7.29 -0.29
CA HIS A 160 14.59 -7.04 -0.26
C HIS A 160 15.09 -7.01 1.18
N GLU A 161 15.93 -7.99 1.53
CA GLU A 161 16.52 -8.10 2.87
C GLU A 161 17.77 -7.22 2.98
N ASN A 162 17.71 -6.21 3.83
CA ASN A 162 18.84 -5.34 4.17
C ASN A 162 19.55 -5.83 5.44
N LYS A 163 20.87 -5.65 5.50
CA LYS A 163 21.67 -6.00 6.69
C LYS A 163 21.39 -5.06 7.89
N HIS A 164 21.05 -3.80 7.62
CA HIS A 164 20.82 -2.77 8.62
C HIS A 164 19.55 -1.96 8.30
N LYS A 165 19.02 -1.25 9.32
CA LYS A 165 17.90 -0.31 9.18
C LYS A 165 18.46 1.00 8.62
N GLU A 166 18.32 1.23 7.31
CA GLU A 166 18.65 2.51 6.66
C GLU A 166 17.37 3.10 6.03
N VAL A 167 16.40 3.50 6.85
CA VAL A 167 15.05 3.95 6.42
C VAL A 167 15.11 5.26 5.64
N ASP A 168 15.60 6.34 6.26
CA ASP A 168 15.60 7.68 5.65
C ASP A 168 16.48 7.75 4.40
N ARG A 169 17.65 7.09 4.46
CA ARG A 169 18.58 7.01 3.32
C ARG A 169 17.97 6.23 2.15
N MET A 170 17.03 5.32 2.41
CA MET A 170 16.38 4.52 1.38
C MET A 170 15.20 5.26 0.77
N LEU A 171 14.38 5.96 1.58
CA LEU A 171 13.28 6.80 1.06
C LEU A 171 13.79 7.85 0.08
N GLY A 172 14.81 8.63 0.47
CA GLY A 172 15.38 9.65 -0.42
C GLY A 172 15.94 9.09 -1.73
N LYS A 173 16.59 7.92 -1.69
CA LYS A 173 17.12 7.25 -2.90
C LYS A 173 16.03 6.64 -3.78
N LEU A 174 14.96 6.12 -3.18
CA LEU A 174 13.82 5.59 -3.92
C LEU A 174 13.01 6.71 -4.55
N ASN A 175 13.01 7.92 -3.99
CA ASN A 175 12.27 9.03 -4.59
C ASN A 175 13.14 9.82 -5.59
N SER A 176 14.47 9.81 -5.46
CA SER A 176 15.33 10.62 -6.34
C SER A 176 15.18 10.29 -7.82
N TYR A 177 15.05 9.01 -8.19
CA TYR A 177 14.86 8.64 -9.59
C TYR A 177 13.51 9.14 -10.15
N LEU A 178 12.47 9.25 -9.31
CA LEU A 178 11.17 9.77 -9.74
C LEU A 178 11.26 11.26 -10.06
N ILE A 179 12.03 12.00 -9.25
CA ILE A 179 12.32 13.41 -9.48
C ILE A 179 13.14 13.58 -10.77
N ASP A 180 14.18 12.75 -10.95
CA ASP A 180 15.02 12.77 -12.16
C ASP A 180 14.23 12.42 -13.43
N ASP A 181 13.19 11.57 -13.31
CA ASP A 181 12.29 11.18 -14.38
C ASP A 181 11.04 12.08 -14.50
N ASP A 182 11.07 13.32 -13.99
CA ASP A 182 9.98 14.32 -14.12
C ASP A 182 8.61 13.85 -13.58
N TYR A 183 8.59 13.02 -12.52
CA TYR A 183 7.34 12.76 -11.81
C TYR A 183 6.94 13.98 -10.96
N GLU A 184 5.65 14.30 -10.99
CA GLU A 184 5.05 15.30 -10.12
C GLU A 184 4.81 14.71 -8.73
N GLU A 185 5.29 15.37 -7.67
CA GLU A 185 4.92 15.05 -6.30
C GLU A 185 3.51 15.56 -6.01
N LEU A 186 2.63 14.67 -5.54
CA LEU A 186 1.23 15.01 -5.26
C LEU A 186 1.04 15.35 -3.78
N ASP A 187 0.36 16.46 -3.52
CA ASP A 187 -0.14 16.80 -2.17
C ASP A 187 -1.41 15.99 -1.86
N ILE A 188 -1.20 14.80 -1.29
CA ILE A 188 -2.28 13.88 -0.92
C ILE A 188 -2.61 13.98 0.56
N SER A 189 -3.90 14.01 0.87
CA SER A 189 -4.40 14.06 2.23
C SER A 189 -4.17 12.74 2.98
N LEU A 190 -3.01 12.58 3.63
CA LEU A 190 -2.62 11.35 4.35
C LEU A 190 -3.68 10.84 5.34
N TRP A 191 -4.37 11.74 6.06
CA TRP A 191 -5.42 11.32 6.99
C TRP A 191 -6.61 10.64 6.29
N LYS A 192 -6.93 11.04 5.06
CA LYS A 192 -8.00 10.38 4.28
C LYS A 192 -7.54 9.00 3.87
N ILE A 193 -6.29 8.87 3.40
CA ILE A 193 -5.72 7.57 3.04
C ILE A 193 -5.71 6.64 4.26
N LYS A 194 -5.22 7.10 5.42
CA LYS A 194 -5.24 6.35 6.69
C LYS A 194 -6.67 6.00 7.15
N LEU A 195 -7.66 6.86 6.87
CA LEU A 195 -9.06 6.60 7.23
C LEU A 195 -9.70 5.52 6.34
N PHE A 196 -9.33 5.46 5.06
CA PHE A 196 -9.99 4.61 4.06
C PHE A 196 -9.21 3.35 3.65
N ALA A 197 -7.91 3.24 3.98
CA ALA A 197 -7.14 1.99 3.90
C ALA A 197 -7.78 0.95 4.84
#